data_AF-A0A161XE64-F1
#
_entry.id   AF-A0A161XE64-F1
#
_cell.length_a   1.000
_cell.length_b   1.000
_cell.length_c   1.000
_cell.angle_alpha   90.00
_cell.angle_beta   90.00
_cell.angle_gamma   90.00
#
_symmetry.space_group_name_H-M   'P 1'
#
loop_
_entity.id
_entity.type
_entity.pdbx_description
1 polymer ?
#
loop_
_entity_poly.entity_id
_entity_poly.type
_entity_poly.pdbx_seq_one_letter_code
_entity_poly.pdbx_strand_id
1 'polypeptide(L)'
;MLTAAATAIFTYRPDHQRDTATAFLAAAPLIATDYLHQIGASATAMAPITAATWARWSSLHITVTATVRITEDDHPTDTSTRIRRVIAVTQRPGDEAPRELTAYLQVARDSADKPWLVTDLEVR
;
A
#
# COMPACT_ATOMS: atom_id res chain seq x y z
N MET A 1 6.17 -11.65 1.58
CA MET A 1 5.78 -11.16 0.24
C MET A 1 4.55 -10.25 0.29
N LEU A 2 3.40 -10.71 0.80
CA LEU A 2 2.20 -9.86 0.97
C LEU A 2 2.48 -8.61 1.81
N THR A 3 3.11 -8.78 2.98
CA THR A 3 3.52 -7.66 3.85
C THR A 3 4.58 -6.77 3.20
N ALA A 4 5.45 -7.29 2.34
CA ALA A 4 6.48 -6.51 1.65
C ALA A 4 5.87 -5.61 0.58
N ALA A 5 4.91 -6.12 -0.20
CA ALA A 5 4.16 -5.31 -1.17
C ALA A 5 3.37 -4.19 -0.48
N ALA A 6 2.65 -4.52 0.59
CA ALA A 6 1.97 -3.51 1.40
C ALA A 6 2.96 -2.47 1.98
N THR A 7 4.09 -2.92 2.52
CA THR A 7 5.11 -2.02 3.08
C THR A 7 5.63 -1.04 2.02
N ALA A 8 5.87 -1.53 0.79
CA ALA A 8 6.29 -0.68 -0.32
C ALA A 8 5.20 0.33 -0.72
N ILE A 9 3.94 -0.09 -0.77
CA ILE A 9 2.80 0.77 -1.10
C ILE A 9 2.63 1.90 -0.07
N PHE A 10 2.82 1.62 1.22
CA PHE A 10 2.57 2.58 2.30
C PHE A 10 3.82 3.35 2.78
N THR A 11 4.98 3.16 2.14
CA THR A 11 6.20 3.92 2.45
C THR A 11 6.34 5.08 1.49
N TYR A 12 6.51 6.30 2.01
CA TYR A 12 6.52 7.53 1.21
C TYR A 12 7.82 8.32 1.33
N ARG A 13 8.18 8.97 0.23
CA ARG A 13 9.23 9.99 0.10
C ARG A 13 8.65 11.25 -0.54
N PRO A 14 7.88 12.07 0.21
CA PRO A 14 7.21 13.29 -0.27
C PRO A 14 8.13 14.33 -0.92
N ASP A 15 9.43 14.31 -0.64
CA ASP A 15 10.43 15.15 -1.29
C ASP A 15 10.82 14.67 -2.71
N HIS A 16 10.59 13.40 -3.02
CA HIS A 16 10.83 12.78 -4.33
C HIS A 16 9.54 12.45 -5.09
N GLN A 17 8.40 12.46 -4.40
CA GLN A 17 7.11 12.04 -4.90
C GLN A 17 6.12 13.21 -4.80
N ARG A 18 5.46 13.54 -5.91
CA ARG A 18 4.55 14.68 -6.00
C ARG A 18 3.33 14.55 -5.07
N ASP A 19 2.82 13.34 -4.92
CA ASP A 19 1.62 13.01 -4.15
C ASP A 19 1.59 11.50 -3.80
N THR A 20 0.58 11.10 -3.03
CA THR A 20 0.33 9.69 -2.66
C THR A 20 0.12 8.79 -3.88
N ALA A 21 -0.47 9.28 -4.96
CA ALA A 21 -0.62 8.51 -6.20
C ALA A 21 0.73 8.18 -6.84
N THR A 22 1.65 9.14 -6.89
CA THR A 22 3.02 8.91 -7.37
C THR A 22 3.75 7.91 -6.49
N ALA A 23 3.53 7.95 -5.18
CA ALA A 23 4.12 6.99 -4.25
C ALA A 23 3.57 5.57 -4.44
N PHE A 24 2.25 5.44 -4.64
CA PHE A 24 1.61 4.17 -4.97
C PHE A 24 2.18 3.57 -6.26
N LEU A 25 2.34 4.39 -7.30
CA LEU A 25 2.93 3.96 -8.57
C LEU A 25 4.40 3.52 -8.46
N ALA A 26 5.14 3.97 -7.44
CA ALA A 26 6.50 3.47 -7.20
C ALA A 26 6.51 1.97 -6.82
N ALA A 27 5.40 1.45 -6.31
CA ALA A 27 5.20 0.02 -6.04
C ALA A 27 4.66 -0.77 -7.23
N ALA A 28 4.51 -0.15 -8.43
CA ALA A 28 3.91 -0.79 -9.61
C ALA A 28 4.46 -2.18 -9.96
N PRO A 29 5.76 -2.52 -9.82
CA PRO A 29 6.26 -3.88 -10.08
C PRO A 29 5.66 -4.97 -9.19
N LEU A 30 4.99 -4.60 -8.09
CA LEU A 30 4.34 -5.51 -7.15
C LEU A 30 2.82 -5.56 -7.34
N ILE A 31 2.29 -4.82 -8.31
CA ILE A 31 0.87 -4.61 -8.52
C ILE A 31 0.49 -5.14 -9.90
N ALA A 32 -0.64 -5.84 -9.99
CA ALA A 32 -1.12 -6.36 -11.25
C ALA A 32 -1.46 -5.20 -12.20
N THR A 33 -1.01 -5.30 -13.46
CA THR A 33 -1.22 -4.26 -14.48
C THR A 33 -2.71 -3.94 -14.66
N ASP A 34 -3.57 -4.96 -14.71
CA ASP A 34 -5.02 -4.77 -14.83
C ASP A 34 -5.60 -4.00 -13.63
N TYR A 35 -5.11 -4.28 -12.43
CA TYR A 35 -5.50 -3.53 -11.25
C TYR A 35 -5.03 -2.09 -11.35
N LEU A 36 -3.77 -1.81 -11.72
CA LEU A 36 -3.27 -0.44 -11.95
C LEU A 36 -4.15 0.35 -12.93
N HIS A 37 -4.61 -0.29 -14.02
CA HIS A 37 -5.52 0.32 -14.98
C HIS A 37 -6.92 0.60 -14.39
N GLN A 38 -7.40 -0.28 -13.51
CA GLN A 38 -8.71 -0.15 -12.86
C GLN A 38 -8.74 0.97 -11.82
N ILE A 39 -7.73 1.08 -10.96
CA ILE A 39 -7.71 2.10 -9.88
C ILE A 39 -7.48 3.52 -10.41
N GLY A 40 -6.73 3.70 -11.50
CA GLY A 40 -6.55 5.01 -12.15
C GLY A 40 -6.21 6.15 -11.16
N ALA A 41 -6.94 7.27 -11.22
CA ALA A 41 -6.76 8.42 -10.32
C ALA A 41 -7.20 8.16 -8.86
N SER A 42 -7.96 7.10 -8.61
CA SER A 42 -8.50 6.72 -7.29
C SER A 42 -7.43 6.17 -6.34
N ALA A 43 -6.19 5.92 -6.83
CA ALA A 43 -5.05 5.57 -5.98
C ALA A 43 -4.80 6.60 -4.86
N THR A 44 -5.24 7.85 -5.03
CA THR A 44 -5.18 8.89 -3.97
C THR A 44 -6.02 8.55 -2.74
N ALA A 45 -7.09 7.77 -2.87
CA ALA A 45 -7.96 7.36 -1.77
C ALA A 45 -7.30 6.30 -0.85
N MET A 46 -6.19 5.72 -1.29
CA MET A 46 -5.50 4.61 -0.61
C MET A 46 -4.70 5.06 0.60
N ALA A 47 -4.57 6.37 0.84
CA ALA A 47 -4.12 6.89 2.11
C ALA A 47 -4.72 8.28 2.32
N PRO A 48 -5.51 8.51 3.39
CA PRO A 48 -6.11 9.81 3.67
C PRO A 48 -5.04 10.81 4.15
N ILE A 49 -4.19 11.26 3.23
CA ILE A 49 -3.19 12.31 3.43
C ILE A 49 -3.64 13.50 2.59
N THR A 50 -3.93 14.60 3.26
CA THR A 50 -4.29 15.84 2.58
C THR A 50 -3.08 16.39 1.81
N ALA A 51 -3.34 17.15 0.74
CA ALA A 51 -2.28 17.84 -0.01
C ALA A 51 -1.43 18.76 0.89
N ALA A 52 -2.05 19.40 1.89
CA ALA A 52 -1.34 20.24 2.86
C ALA A 52 -0.37 19.43 3.74
N THR A 53 -0.78 18.26 4.24
CA THR A 53 0.11 17.37 4.99
C THR A 53 1.26 16.88 4.13
N TRP A 54 0.98 16.48 2.88
CA TRP A 54 2.00 16.05 1.93
C TRP A 54 3.02 17.15 1.64
N ALA A 55 2.55 18.37 1.33
CA ALA A 55 3.40 19.51 1.05
C ALA A 55 4.30 19.87 2.25
N ARG A 56 3.76 19.81 3.47
CA ARG A 56 4.55 20.02 4.69
C ARG A 56 5.61 18.94 4.89
N TRP A 57 5.27 17.67 4.72
CA TRP A 57 6.27 16.59 4.79
C TRP A 57 7.35 16.73 3.73
N SER A 58 6.97 17.11 2.51
CA SER A 58 7.90 17.37 1.40
C SER A 58 8.88 18.50 1.75
N SER A 59 8.39 19.65 2.23
CA SER A 59 9.23 20.80 2.61
C SER A 59 10.18 20.52 3.77
N LEU A 60 9.83 19.56 4.63
CA LEU A 60 10.62 19.15 5.79
C LEU A 60 11.50 17.92 5.49
N HIS A 61 11.51 17.42 4.25
CA HIS A 61 12.22 16.20 3.86
C HIS A 61 11.86 14.97 4.72
N ILE A 62 10.61 14.90 5.19
CA ILE A 62 10.14 13.80 6.03
C ILE A 62 9.96 12.55 5.18
N THR A 63 10.61 11.45 5.57
CA THR A 63 10.29 10.11 5.05
C THR A 63 9.20 9.47 5.90
N VAL A 64 8.21 8.85 5.25
CA VAL A 64 7.17 8.07 5.94
C VAL A 64 7.52 6.60 5.82
N THR A 65 7.88 5.97 6.93
CA THR A 65 8.15 4.52 6.96
C THR A 65 6.90 3.75 7.34
N ALA A 66 6.62 2.63 6.66
CA ALA A 66 5.52 1.75 7.03
C ALA A 66 6.02 0.44 7.65
N THR A 67 5.31 -0.04 8.66
CA THR A 67 5.40 -1.42 9.15
C THR A 67 4.04 -2.09 8.98
N VAL A 68 4.02 -3.30 8.42
CA VAL A 68 2.77 -4.04 8.13
C VAL A 68 2.74 -5.37 8.85
N ARG A 69 1.62 -5.65 9.52
CA ARG A 69 1.31 -6.96 10.11
C ARG A 69 -0.01 -7.49 9.54
N ILE A 70 -0.09 -8.81 9.37
CA ILE A 70 -1.34 -9.50 9.06
C ILE A 70 -2.18 -9.58 10.34
N THR A 71 -3.48 -9.32 10.26
CA THR A 71 -4.41 -9.49 11.40
C THR A 71 -5.00 -10.89 11.39
N GLU A 72 -5.57 -11.32 12.52
CA GLU A 72 -6.27 -12.61 12.64
C GLU A 72 -7.71 -12.57 12.10
N ASP A 73 -8.05 -11.58 11.26
CA ASP A 73 -9.41 -11.44 10.73
C ASP A 73 -9.80 -12.63 9.85
N ASP A 74 -11.09 -12.99 9.94
CA ASP A 74 -11.68 -14.02 9.11
C ASP A 74 -11.49 -13.67 7.63
N HIS A 75 -10.83 -14.57 6.91
CA HIS A 75 -10.54 -14.42 5.50
C HIS A 75 -10.92 -15.71 4.79
N PRO A 76 -11.36 -15.64 3.52
CA PRO A 76 -11.56 -16.84 2.73
C PRO A 76 -10.30 -17.71 2.72
N THR A 77 -10.47 -19.03 2.66
CA THR A 77 -9.35 -19.97 2.55
C THR A 77 -8.47 -19.61 1.35
N ASP A 78 -7.16 -19.63 1.57
CA ASP A 78 -6.20 -19.42 0.50
C ASP A 78 -6.28 -20.52 -0.56
N THR A 79 -5.99 -20.16 -1.80
CA THR A 79 -5.76 -21.12 -2.87
C THR A 79 -4.29 -21.10 -3.30
N SER A 80 -3.91 -22.02 -4.18
CA SER A 80 -2.58 -22.03 -4.77
C SER A 80 -2.26 -20.76 -5.58
N THR A 81 -3.26 -19.96 -5.95
CA THR A 81 -3.13 -18.78 -6.82
C THR A 81 -3.77 -17.51 -6.26
N ARG A 82 -4.43 -17.55 -5.09
CA ARG A 82 -5.07 -16.39 -4.47
C ARG A 82 -4.96 -16.39 -2.95
N ILE A 83 -4.56 -15.25 -2.38
CA ILE A 83 -4.47 -15.02 -0.93
C ILE A 83 -5.16 -13.68 -0.61
N ARG A 84 -5.90 -13.66 0.50
CA ARG A 84 -6.65 -12.49 0.98
C ARG A 84 -6.38 -12.28 2.46
N ARG A 85 -5.98 -11.08 2.88
CA ARG A 85 -5.74 -10.77 4.30
C ARG A 85 -6.22 -9.37 4.63
N VAL A 86 -6.71 -9.19 5.85
CA VAL A 86 -6.71 -7.87 6.47
C VAL A 86 -5.31 -7.63 7.05
N ILE A 87 -4.81 -6.42 6.85
CA ILE A 87 -3.51 -5.98 7.33
C ILE A 87 -3.67 -4.72 8.18
N ALA A 88 -2.89 -4.65 9.25
CA ALA A 88 -2.69 -3.41 9.98
C ALA A 88 -1.37 -2.78 9.52
N VAL A 89 -1.44 -1.49 9.21
CA VAL A 89 -0.33 -0.67 8.72
C VAL A 89 -0.07 0.43 9.73
N THR A 90 1.17 0.54 10.18
CA THR A 90 1.63 1.67 10.99
C THR A 90 2.58 2.51 10.15
N GLN A 91 2.20 3.74 9.84
CA GLN A 91 3.05 4.72 9.19
C GLN A 91 3.71 5.65 10.21
N ARG A 92 5.01 5.89 10.09
CA ARG A 92 5.79 6.80 10.94
C ARG A 92 6.40 7.91 10.08
N PRO A 93 5.80 9.11 10.06
CA PRO A 93 6.35 10.29 9.38
C PRO A 93 7.43 10.95 10.25
N GLY A 94 8.70 10.59 10.04
CA GLY A 94 9.79 11.08 10.90
C GLY A 94 9.50 10.84 12.39
N ASP A 95 9.60 11.89 13.20
CA ASP A 95 9.33 11.87 14.65
C ASP A 95 7.86 12.20 15.01
N GLU A 96 6.97 12.33 14.04
CA GLU A 96 5.55 12.57 14.30
C GLU A 96 4.85 11.34 14.88
N ALA A 97 3.69 11.57 15.49
CA ALA A 97 2.84 10.50 16.00
C ALA A 97 2.56 9.47 14.88
N PRO A 98 2.69 8.15 15.17
CA PRO A 98 2.37 7.12 14.20
C PRO A 98 0.92 7.21 13.75
N ARG A 99 0.68 6.88 12.49
CA ARG A 99 -0.65 6.77 11.90
C ARG A 99 -0.96 5.29 11.70
N GLU A 100 -2.13 4.87 12.14
CA GLU A 100 -2.60 3.49 12.00
C GLU A 100 -3.69 3.42 10.94
N LEU A 101 -3.58 2.42 10.07
CA LEU A 101 -4.53 2.14 9.01
C LEU A 101 -4.82 0.64 9.02
N THR A 102 -6.04 0.29 8.66
CA THR A 102 -6.42 -1.10 8.36
C THR A 102 -6.72 -1.19 6.88
N ALA A 103 -6.22 -2.21 6.21
CA ALA A 103 -6.50 -2.43 4.81
C ALA A 103 -6.84 -3.89 4.51
N TYR A 104 -7.76 -4.12 3.59
CA TYR A 104 -7.94 -5.41 2.96
C TYR A 104 -7.00 -5.52 1.77
N LEU A 105 -6.21 -6.60 1.71
CA LEU A 105 -5.23 -6.83 0.65
C LEU A 105 -5.46 -8.19 0.00
N GLN A 106 -5.58 -8.20 -1.32
CA GLN A 106 -5.60 -9.40 -2.14
C GLN A 106 -4.34 -9.46 -3.01
N VAL A 107 -3.70 -10.63 -3.01
CA VAL A 107 -2.66 -10.97 -3.98
C VAL A 107 -3.08 -12.20 -4.78
N ALA A 108 -2.72 -12.21 -6.06
CA ALA A 108 -2.95 -13.34 -6.95
C ALA A 108 -1.75 -13.58 -7.88
N ARG A 109 -1.68 -14.77 -8.45
CA ARG A 109 -0.74 -15.16 -9.50
C ARG A 109 -1.44 -16.03 -10.53
N ASP A 110 -1.06 -15.92 -11.79
CA ASP A 110 -1.72 -16.66 -12.88
C ASP A 110 -1.48 -18.18 -12.79
N SER A 111 -0.29 -18.57 -12.34
CA SER A 111 0.11 -19.95 -12.13
C SER A 111 1.18 -20.06 -11.04
N ALA A 112 1.50 -21.29 -10.61
CA ALA A 112 2.39 -21.53 -9.47
C ALA A 112 3.82 -21.02 -9.66
N ASP A 113 4.27 -20.87 -10.90
CA ASP A 113 5.59 -20.37 -11.31
C ASP A 113 5.64 -18.83 -11.50
N LYS A 114 4.48 -18.15 -11.43
CA LYS A 114 4.38 -16.70 -11.63
C LYS A 114 4.51 -15.94 -10.31
N PRO A 115 5.01 -14.69 -10.35
CA PRO A 115 5.04 -13.85 -9.17
C PRO A 115 3.61 -13.56 -8.71
N TRP A 116 3.45 -13.39 -7.40
CA TRP A 116 2.23 -12.85 -6.86
C TRP A 116 2.24 -11.33 -7.00
N LEU A 117 1.10 -10.79 -7.39
CA LEU A 117 0.88 -9.36 -7.56
C LEU A 117 -0.33 -8.92 -6.75
N VAL A 118 -0.30 -7.69 -6.26
CA VAL A 118 -1.46 -7.05 -5.64
C VAL A 118 -2.53 -6.87 -6.71
N THR A 119 -3.71 -7.45 -6.46
CA THR A 119 -4.86 -7.40 -7.36
C THR A 119 -6.03 -6.66 -6.77
N ASP A 120 -6.00 -6.41 -5.46
CA ASP A 120 -6.96 -5.57 -4.77
C ASP A 120 -6.35 -5.04 -3.48
N LEU A 121 -6.65 -3.80 -3.14
CA LEU A 121 -6.28 -3.15 -1.89
C LEU A 121 -7.38 -2.14 -1.56
N GLU A 122 -7.87 -2.17 -0.33
CA GLU A 122 -8.93 -1.28 0.15
C GLU A 122 -8.58 -0.82 1.56
N VAL A 123 -8.45 0.49 1.79
CA VAL A 123 -8.21 1.06 3.12
C VAL A 123 -9.54 1.38 3.80
N ARG A 124 -9.66 1.00 5.08
CA ARG A 124 -10.84 1.23 5.92
C ARG A 124 -10.69 2.46 6.82
#